data_AF-A0A352SWJ0-F1
#
_entry.id   AF-A0A352SWJ0-F1
#
_cell.length_a   1.000
_cell.length_b   1.000
_cell.length_c   1.000
_cell.angle_alpha   90.00
_cell.angle_beta   90.00
_cell.angle_gamma   90.00
#
_symmetry.space_group_name_H-M   'P 1'
#
loop_
_entity.id
_entity.type
_entity.pdbx_description
1 polymer ?
#
loop_
_entity_poly.entity_id
_entity_poly.type
_entity_poly.pdbx_seq_one_letter_code
_entity_poly.pdbx_strand_id
1 'polypeptide(L)'
;MNLELRKIQIRDVVFDDVSKIENNVLHLKKSSLIELIKEDKRIKEVDFDIAKPGQSVRILPVKDVIEPRAKLNGEIFPGIFKEHMDESGSGITYVLSGCAVVTTGPIVGFQEGLIDMEGPGAEYSIFSKLINIVMDITKEEHVDPHEHEETVRMAGIKLAKFIGEIGLNFEVYKAETYEWKSIGEKYAEYPSLPKVVYVYNCMSQGLLHDTYFYGRDSKHIVPSLITPLEVMDGAIVSGNCVSPGSKTTTYHHLNNAVIKELLNKHGKELNFMGIILNPLMITLKEKYRNCMLSLKYAKMLGAEGAIISQEGFGNPTTDLMVTCQYLEKAGIKTVIITNEDAGIDGMSESLPDSVTEAKAIVSTGNSNATIMLPKVDKIIGRLPEIVKTTGGNVESIQDDGRLLVEIHGIMGSHNLQGNTHLSAMTI
;
A
#
# COMPACT_ATOMS: atom_id res chain seq x y z
N MET A 1 6.23 -20.63 11.37
CA MET A 1 5.43 -19.47 11.80
C MET A 1 3.96 -19.82 11.67
N ASN A 2 3.13 -19.34 12.60
CA ASN A 2 1.69 -19.59 12.59
C ASN A 2 0.96 -18.28 12.92
N LEU A 3 0.19 -17.77 11.98
CA LEU A 3 -0.55 -16.51 12.10
C LEU A 3 -2.05 -16.77 11.98
N GLU A 4 -2.83 -16.24 12.92
CA GLU A 4 -4.28 -16.18 12.84
C GLU A 4 -4.71 -14.72 12.70
N LEU A 5 -5.36 -14.40 11.58
CA LEU A 5 -6.02 -13.12 11.37
C LEU A 5 -7.49 -13.23 11.80
N ARG A 6 -7.87 -12.49 12.84
CA ARG A 6 -9.25 -12.37 13.32
C ARG A 6 -9.89 -11.14 12.69
N LYS A 7 -10.63 -11.36 11.59
CA LYS A 7 -11.27 -10.28 10.84
C LYS A 7 -12.62 -9.94 11.44
N ILE A 8 -12.71 -8.77 12.07
CA ILE A 8 -13.94 -8.16 12.55
C ILE A 8 -14.48 -7.31 11.41
N GLN A 9 -15.66 -7.65 10.92
CA GLN A 9 -16.29 -6.87 9.85
C GLN A 9 -16.94 -5.62 10.45
N ILE A 10 -16.36 -4.45 10.18
CA ILE A 10 -16.98 -3.15 10.46
C ILE A 10 -17.96 -2.82 9.34
N ARG A 11 -19.19 -2.47 9.72
CA ARG A 11 -20.29 -2.11 8.80
C ARG A 11 -20.64 -0.64 8.86
N ASP A 12 -20.31 0.02 9.96
CA ASP A 12 -20.42 1.46 10.07
C ASP A 12 -19.39 2.03 11.05
N VAL A 13 -19.10 3.32 10.93
CA VAL A 13 -18.28 4.08 11.88
C VAL A 13 -19.03 5.36 12.25
N VAL A 14 -19.05 5.68 13.55
CA VAL A 14 -19.68 6.89 14.09
C VAL A 14 -18.80 7.52 15.16
N PHE A 15 -18.89 8.85 15.31
CA PHE A 15 -18.37 9.52 16.50
C PHE A 15 -19.36 9.38 17.65
N ASP A 16 -18.86 9.09 18.84
CA ASP A 16 -19.65 8.87 20.05
C ASP A 16 -18.85 9.32 21.29
N ASP A 17 -19.43 9.22 22.49
CA ASP A 17 -18.77 9.60 23.74
C ASP A 17 -17.74 8.56 24.23
N VAL A 18 -17.80 7.32 23.72
CA VAL A 18 -16.95 6.19 24.12
C VAL A 18 -16.50 5.41 22.89
N SER A 19 -15.21 5.09 22.83
CA SER A 19 -14.64 4.22 21.80
C SER A 19 -14.96 2.74 22.09
N LYS A 20 -15.70 2.07 21.20
CA LYS A 20 -16.08 0.65 21.34
C LYS A 20 -16.53 0.07 20.00
N ILE A 21 -16.67 -1.24 19.93
CA ILE A 21 -17.37 -1.93 18.83
C ILE A 21 -18.67 -2.52 19.38
N GLU A 22 -19.79 -2.17 18.76
CA GLU A 22 -21.11 -2.69 19.11
C GLU A 22 -21.91 -2.96 17.83
N ASN A 23 -22.49 -4.17 17.69
CA ASN A 23 -23.26 -4.56 16.49
C ASN A 23 -22.52 -4.34 15.16
N ASN A 24 -21.20 -4.58 15.13
CA ASN A 24 -20.32 -4.32 13.98
C ASN A 24 -20.23 -2.83 13.58
N VAL A 25 -20.60 -1.92 14.47
CA VAL A 25 -20.39 -0.48 14.35
C VAL A 25 -19.21 -0.09 15.23
N LEU A 26 -18.25 0.63 14.66
CA LEU A 26 -17.13 1.19 15.40
C LEU A 26 -17.51 2.60 15.88
N HIS A 27 -17.67 2.74 17.19
CA HIS A 27 -17.88 4.01 17.87
C HIS A 27 -16.52 4.59 18.23
N LEU A 28 -16.29 5.87 17.93
CA LEU A 28 -15.02 6.55 18.18
C LEU A 28 -15.22 7.82 19.00
N LYS A 29 -14.54 7.91 20.13
CA LYS A 29 -14.47 9.15 20.90
C LYS A 29 -13.50 10.14 20.26
N LYS A 30 -14.05 11.09 19.50
CA LYS A 30 -13.26 12.09 18.74
C LYS A 30 -12.22 12.82 19.60
N SER A 31 -12.57 13.22 20.83
CA SER A 31 -11.63 13.92 21.72
C SER A 31 -10.41 13.08 22.09
N SER A 32 -10.58 11.77 22.34
CA SER A 32 -9.47 10.87 22.66
C SER A 32 -8.55 10.63 21.46
N LEU A 33 -9.09 10.64 20.23
CA LEU A 33 -8.27 10.59 19.03
C LEU A 33 -7.40 11.85 18.90
N ILE A 34 -7.99 13.03 19.15
CA ILE A 34 -7.26 14.31 19.13
C ILE A 34 -6.15 14.30 20.19
N GLU A 35 -6.47 13.91 21.43
CA GLU A 35 -5.50 13.82 22.54
C GLU A 35 -4.34 12.89 22.20
N LEU A 36 -4.62 11.68 21.69
CA LEU A 36 -3.62 10.69 21.30
C LEU A 36 -2.62 11.25 20.27
N ILE A 37 -3.13 11.94 19.25
CA ILE A 37 -2.29 12.50 18.19
C ILE A 37 -1.50 13.71 18.73
N LYS A 38 -2.12 14.56 19.55
CA LYS A 38 -1.51 15.73 20.21
C LYS A 38 -0.47 15.42 21.28
N GLU A 39 -0.20 14.15 21.57
CA GLU A 39 0.99 13.74 22.32
C GLU A 39 2.27 14.17 21.59
N ASP A 40 2.29 14.13 20.25
CA ASP A 40 3.38 14.70 19.46
C ASP A 40 3.22 16.23 19.37
N LYS A 41 4.19 16.95 19.95
CA LYS A 41 4.18 18.42 20.04
C LYS A 41 4.52 19.13 18.73
N ARG A 42 4.92 18.38 17.70
CA ARG A 42 5.08 18.88 16.33
C ARG A 42 3.74 19.15 15.64
N ILE A 43 2.62 18.75 16.24
CA ILE A 43 1.28 18.84 15.65
C ILE A 43 0.52 20.06 16.19
N LYS A 44 0.24 21.04 15.31
CA LYS A 44 -0.46 22.28 15.63
C LYS A 44 -1.96 22.12 15.68
N GLU A 45 -2.55 21.37 14.77
CA GLU A 45 -3.99 21.10 14.71
C GLU A 45 -4.24 19.69 14.18
N VAL A 46 -5.29 19.04 14.68
CA VAL A 46 -5.78 17.77 14.15
C VAL A 46 -7.29 17.72 14.32
N ASP A 47 -7.98 17.31 13.26
CA ASP A 47 -9.42 17.01 13.32
C ASP A 47 -9.74 15.69 12.61
N PHE A 48 -10.94 15.18 12.87
CA PHE A 48 -11.40 13.90 12.33
C PHE A 48 -12.76 13.99 11.66
N ASP A 49 -12.89 13.28 10.54
CA ASP A 49 -14.13 13.12 9.80
C ASP A 49 -14.32 11.66 9.37
N ILE A 50 -15.54 11.31 8.93
CA ILE A 50 -15.87 9.96 8.46
C ILE A 50 -16.51 10.10 7.08
N ALA A 51 -15.90 9.44 6.09
CA ALA A 51 -16.40 9.38 4.73
C ALA A 51 -16.81 7.94 4.41
N LYS A 52 -18.10 7.74 4.09
CA LYS A 52 -18.70 6.42 3.85
C LYS A 52 -18.92 6.20 2.35
N PRO A 53 -18.91 4.94 1.87
CA PRO A 53 -19.19 4.64 0.47
C PRO A 53 -20.52 5.24 0.00
N GLY A 54 -20.51 5.86 -1.18
CA GLY A 54 -21.68 6.47 -1.81
C GLY A 54 -22.08 7.85 -1.27
N GLN A 55 -21.30 8.45 -0.37
CA GLN A 55 -21.53 9.84 0.05
C GLN A 55 -20.89 10.83 -0.94
N SER A 56 -21.49 12.02 -1.08
CA SER A 56 -20.91 13.13 -1.85
C SER A 56 -19.74 13.80 -1.12
N VAL A 57 -18.64 13.05 -1.01
CA VAL A 57 -17.43 13.40 -0.27
C VAL A 57 -16.18 13.12 -1.10
N ARG A 58 -15.27 14.09 -1.14
CA ARG A 58 -13.90 13.95 -1.68
C ARG A 58 -12.88 14.13 -0.57
N ILE A 59 -11.87 13.27 -0.54
CA ILE A 59 -10.73 13.35 0.38
C ILE A 59 -9.49 13.71 -0.44
N LEU A 60 -8.78 14.79 -0.10
CA LEU A 60 -7.56 15.22 -0.80
C LEU A 60 -6.78 16.26 0.03
N PRO A 61 -5.44 16.25 0.05
CA PRO A 61 -4.58 15.19 -0.46
C PRO A 61 -4.51 14.01 0.51
N VAL A 62 -4.50 12.80 -0.01
CA VAL A 62 -4.38 11.56 0.79
C VAL A 62 -2.92 11.14 0.83
N LYS A 63 -2.34 11.06 2.04
CA LYS A 63 -0.95 10.64 2.24
C LYS A 63 -0.80 9.12 2.27
N ASP A 64 -1.56 8.47 3.15
CA ASP A 64 -1.58 7.03 3.32
C ASP A 64 -2.99 6.56 3.68
N VAL A 65 -3.25 5.28 3.42
CA VAL A 65 -4.47 4.57 3.82
C VAL A 65 -4.03 3.33 4.58
N ILE A 66 -4.58 3.11 5.77
CA ILE A 66 -4.09 2.10 6.71
C ILE A 66 -5.28 1.28 7.26
N GLU A 67 -5.24 -0.04 7.13
CA GLU A 67 -6.24 -0.90 7.79
C GLU A 67 -5.93 -0.98 9.29
N PRO A 68 -6.88 -0.64 10.19
CA PRO A 68 -6.65 -0.78 11.62
C PRO A 68 -6.48 -2.25 11.99
N ARG A 69 -5.33 -2.57 12.60
CA ARG A 69 -4.98 -3.92 13.08
C ARG A 69 -4.36 -3.81 14.46
N ALA A 70 -4.45 -4.88 15.25
CA ALA A 70 -3.77 -4.99 16.54
C ALA A 70 -3.43 -6.43 16.88
N LYS A 71 -2.26 -6.66 17.47
CA LYS A 71 -1.88 -8.00 17.96
C LYS A 71 -2.47 -8.24 19.35
N LEU A 72 -2.95 -9.46 19.58
CA LEU A 72 -3.39 -9.88 20.92
C LEU A 72 -2.22 -9.86 21.91
N ASN A 73 -1.07 -10.36 21.47
CA ASN A 73 0.19 -10.34 22.19
C ASN A 73 1.26 -9.78 21.25
N GLY A 74 2.00 -8.77 21.69
CA GLY A 74 3.04 -8.11 20.89
C GLY A 74 2.61 -6.73 20.37
N GLU A 75 3.13 -6.35 19.21
CA GLU A 75 2.89 -5.06 18.59
C GLU A 75 2.59 -5.21 17.10
N ILE A 76 1.60 -4.47 16.61
CA ILE A 76 1.39 -4.29 15.17
C ILE A 76 2.30 -3.17 14.65
N PHE A 77 2.78 -3.28 13.42
CA PHE A 77 3.78 -2.38 12.84
C PHE A 77 5.10 -2.40 13.63
N PRO A 78 5.78 -3.57 13.71
CA PRO A 78 6.96 -3.76 14.53
C PRO A 78 8.12 -2.83 14.13
N GLY A 79 8.93 -2.44 15.11
CA GLY A 79 10.08 -1.55 14.93
C GLY A 79 9.73 -0.06 14.91
N ILE A 80 8.46 0.30 15.12
CA ILE A 80 8.00 1.70 15.08
C ILE A 80 7.81 2.30 16.47
N PHE A 81 7.24 1.56 17.43
CA PHE A 81 6.87 2.14 18.74
C PHE A 81 7.69 1.59 19.92
N LYS A 82 8.19 0.37 19.84
CA LYS A 82 9.00 -0.26 20.90
C LYS A 82 10.48 -0.36 20.52
N GLU A 83 11.35 -0.19 21.52
CA GLU A 83 12.79 -0.44 21.38
C GLU A 83 13.10 -1.93 21.18
N HIS A 84 12.42 -2.80 21.92
CA HIS A 84 12.50 -4.25 21.75
C HIS A 84 11.48 -4.71 20.72
N MET A 85 11.99 -5.22 19.60
CA MET A 85 11.19 -5.65 18.46
C MET A 85 10.93 -7.15 18.50
N ASP A 86 9.67 -7.52 18.30
CA ASP A 86 9.26 -8.91 18.06
C ASP A 86 9.16 -9.17 16.55
N GLU A 87 9.45 -10.40 16.13
CA GLU A 87 9.22 -10.84 14.75
C GLU A 87 7.71 -10.89 14.45
N SER A 88 7.31 -10.34 13.31
CA SER A 88 5.92 -10.42 12.85
C SER A 88 5.63 -11.76 12.16
N GLY A 89 4.38 -12.01 11.81
CA GLY A 89 3.95 -13.20 11.08
C GLY A 89 3.65 -14.41 11.97
N SER A 90 3.54 -14.21 13.28
CA SER A 90 3.10 -15.24 14.23
C SER A 90 2.11 -14.70 15.27
N GLY A 91 1.31 -15.61 15.86
CA GLY A 91 0.33 -15.28 16.89
C GLY A 91 -1.03 -14.88 16.33
N ILE A 92 -1.76 -14.07 17.09
CA ILE A 92 -3.13 -13.63 16.75
C ILE A 92 -3.12 -12.12 16.48
N THR A 93 -3.66 -11.74 15.34
CA THR A 93 -3.81 -10.34 14.93
C THR A 93 -5.27 -10.07 14.59
N TYR A 94 -5.87 -9.12 15.29
CA TYR A 94 -7.20 -8.60 15.01
C TYR A 94 -7.14 -7.59 13.87
N VAL A 95 -8.11 -7.65 12.98
CA VAL A 95 -8.22 -6.81 11.79
C VAL A 95 -9.61 -6.20 11.76
N LEU A 96 -9.70 -4.86 11.69
CA LEU A 96 -10.97 -4.16 11.52
C LEU A 96 -11.26 -3.96 10.04
N SER A 97 -11.78 -5.01 9.40
CA SER A 97 -12.06 -5.02 7.97
C SER A 97 -13.29 -4.18 7.62
N GLY A 98 -13.28 -3.50 6.47
CA GLY A 98 -14.36 -2.63 6.00
C GLY A 98 -14.19 -1.15 6.36
N CYS A 99 -13.17 -0.80 7.14
CA CYS A 99 -12.78 0.58 7.41
C CYS A 99 -11.27 0.79 7.23
N ALA A 100 -10.87 2.04 7.04
CA ALA A 100 -9.47 2.42 6.98
C ALA A 100 -9.24 3.77 7.67
N VAL A 101 -8.05 3.96 8.23
CA VAL A 101 -7.53 5.27 8.59
C VAL A 101 -6.95 5.92 7.35
N VAL A 102 -7.33 7.16 7.08
CA VAL A 102 -6.81 7.96 5.96
C VAL A 102 -6.16 9.21 6.50
N THR A 103 -4.89 9.43 6.17
CA THR A 103 -4.15 10.62 6.59
C THR A 103 -4.21 11.70 5.51
N THR A 104 -4.56 12.92 5.91
CA THR A 104 -4.70 14.10 5.04
C THR A 104 -4.22 15.35 5.76
N GLY A 105 -3.95 16.41 5.01
CA GLY A 105 -3.50 17.69 5.56
C GLY A 105 -2.72 18.47 4.49
N PRO A 106 -2.01 19.54 4.84
CA PRO A 106 -0.89 19.99 4.02
C PRO A 106 0.13 18.86 3.97
N ILE A 107 0.50 18.32 2.81
CA ILE A 107 1.49 17.24 2.67
C ILE A 107 2.73 17.78 1.97
N VAL A 108 3.90 17.24 2.30
CA VAL A 108 5.16 17.66 1.67
C VAL A 108 5.36 16.92 0.36
N GLY A 109 5.76 17.68 -0.65
CA GLY A 109 5.94 17.18 -1.99
C GLY A 109 4.74 17.51 -2.85
N PHE A 110 5.03 17.64 -4.14
CA PHE A 110 4.01 17.56 -5.17
C PHE A 110 3.58 16.10 -5.22
N GLN A 111 2.35 15.78 -5.64
CA GLN A 111 1.91 14.46 -6.12
C GLN A 111 1.06 13.57 -5.20
N GLU A 112 0.34 14.11 -4.22
CA GLU A 112 -0.64 13.30 -3.47
C GLU A 112 -2.03 13.25 -4.10
N GLY A 113 -2.71 12.13 -3.89
CA GLY A 113 -3.94 11.79 -4.62
C GLY A 113 -5.23 12.13 -3.91
N LEU A 114 -6.34 11.83 -4.58
CA LEU A 114 -7.69 11.95 -4.04
C LEU A 114 -8.39 10.60 -3.88
N ILE A 115 -9.38 10.57 -3.00
CA ILE A 115 -10.40 9.51 -2.93
C ILE A 115 -11.77 10.17 -3.09
N ASP A 116 -12.53 9.75 -4.10
CA ASP A 116 -13.95 10.08 -4.25
C ASP A 116 -14.79 8.96 -3.68
N MET A 117 -15.76 9.27 -2.82
CA MET A 117 -16.63 8.27 -2.21
C MET A 117 -17.83 7.89 -3.08
N GLU A 118 -18.12 8.66 -4.13
CA GLU A 118 -19.18 8.41 -5.10
C GLU A 118 -18.75 8.77 -6.54
N GLY A 119 -19.60 8.44 -7.51
CA GLY A 119 -19.40 8.83 -8.90
C GLY A 119 -18.24 8.09 -9.60
N PRO A 120 -17.78 8.60 -10.76
CA PRO A 120 -16.84 7.88 -11.62
C PRO A 120 -15.45 7.68 -10.98
N GLY A 121 -15.01 8.56 -10.08
CA GLY A 121 -13.75 8.38 -9.35
C GLY A 121 -13.78 7.19 -8.38
N ALA A 122 -14.96 6.88 -7.81
CA ALA A 122 -15.14 5.79 -6.86
C ALA A 122 -15.05 4.39 -7.47
N GLU A 123 -15.04 4.28 -8.80
CA GLU A 123 -14.86 3.02 -9.52
C GLU A 123 -13.39 2.65 -9.72
N TYR A 124 -12.47 3.61 -9.53
CA TYR A 124 -11.04 3.38 -9.68
C TYR A 124 -10.35 3.03 -8.37
N SER A 125 -10.82 3.54 -7.23
CA SER A 125 -10.17 3.32 -5.94
C SER A 125 -10.91 2.30 -5.10
N ILE A 126 -10.19 1.26 -4.64
CA ILE A 126 -10.74 0.30 -3.67
C ILE A 126 -11.13 0.98 -2.34
N PHE A 127 -10.50 2.12 -2.02
CA PHE A 127 -10.72 2.87 -0.79
C PHE A 127 -12.09 3.56 -0.76
N SER A 128 -12.69 3.81 -1.92
CA SER A 128 -14.06 4.33 -2.04
C SER A 128 -15.12 3.34 -1.56
N LYS A 129 -14.77 2.06 -1.43
CA LYS A 129 -15.65 1.00 -0.91
C LYS A 129 -15.44 0.74 0.60
N LEU A 130 -14.53 1.48 1.25
CA LEU A 130 -14.27 1.41 2.69
C LEU A 130 -14.94 2.58 3.42
N ILE A 131 -15.16 2.40 4.72
CA ILE A 131 -15.48 3.52 5.61
C ILE A 131 -14.17 4.18 6.04
N ASN A 132 -13.92 5.38 5.53
CA ASN A 132 -12.67 6.10 5.74
C ASN A 132 -12.78 6.99 6.97
N ILE A 133 -11.94 6.72 7.97
CA ILE A 133 -11.73 7.52 9.17
C ILE A 133 -10.61 8.51 8.82
N VAL A 134 -10.99 9.73 8.48
CA VAL A 134 -10.09 10.71 7.87
C VAL A 134 -9.52 11.61 8.95
N MET A 135 -8.20 11.63 9.06
CA MET A 135 -7.45 12.55 9.91
C MET A 135 -6.97 13.73 9.06
N ASP A 136 -7.37 14.95 9.42
CA ASP A 136 -6.84 16.20 8.85
C ASP A 136 -5.85 16.79 9.85
N ILE A 137 -4.56 16.73 9.53
CA ILE A 137 -3.47 17.12 10.42
C ILE A 137 -2.72 18.33 9.87
N THR A 138 -2.37 19.27 10.75
CA THR A 138 -1.50 20.40 10.43
C THR A 138 -0.36 20.46 11.43
N LYS A 139 0.88 20.47 10.92
CA LYS A 139 2.09 20.60 11.73
C LYS A 139 2.30 22.01 12.27
N GLU A 140 3.16 22.13 13.26
CA GLU A 140 3.71 23.40 13.73
C GLU A 140 4.57 24.07 12.66
N GLU A 141 4.69 25.40 12.75
CA GLU A 141 5.40 26.21 11.73
C GLU A 141 6.90 25.91 11.70
N HIS A 142 7.50 25.63 12.86
CA HIS A 142 8.93 25.39 13.02
C HIS A 142 9.41 24.01 12.53
N VAL A 143 8.50 23.06 12.33
CA VAL A 143 8.81 21.69 11.92
C VAL A 143 9.17 21.69 10.44
N ASP A 144 10.33 21.12 10.09
CA ASP A 144 10.81 21.16 8.71
C ASP A 144 10.08 20.14 7.79
N PRO A 145 10.25 20.19 6.45
CA PRO A 145 9.53 19.30 5.55
C PRO A 145 9.83 17.80 5.72
N HIS A 146 11.04 17.42 6.13
CA HIS A 146 11.37 16.01 6.39
C HIS A 146 10.73 15.53 7.69
N GLU A 147 10.81 16.33 8.75
CA GLU A 147 10.11 16.04 10.01
C GLU A 147 8.59 16.03 9.85
N HIS A 148 8.04 16.90 9.00
CA HIS A 148 6.61 16.88 8.64
C HIS A 148 6.18 15.49 8.21
N GLU A 149 6.88 14.93 7.23
CA GLU A 149 6.53 13.64 6.63
C GLU A 149 6.57 12.51 7.64
N GLU A 150 7.60 12.50 8.47
CA GLU A 150 7.66 11.59 9.60
C GLU A 150 6.47 11.80 10.56
N THR A 151 6.16 13.04 10.95
CA THR A 151 5.05 13.36 11.85
C THR A 151 3.72 12.84 11.32
N VAL A 152 3.39 13.11 10.05
CA VAL A 152 2.12 12.67 9.45
C VAL A 152 2.05 11.15 9.33
N ARG A 153 3.14 10.50 8.88
CA ARG A 153 3.24 9.04 8.80
C ARG A 153 3.02 8.40 10.17
N MET A 154 3.76 8.85 11.18
CA MET A 154 3.69 8.31 12.53
C MET A 154 2.32 8.54 13.16
N ALA A 155 1.70 9.70 12.95
CA ALA A 155 0.34 9.97 13.42
C ALA A 155 -0.68 8.98 12.80
N GLY A 156 -0.58 8.70 11.50
CA GLY A 156 -1.44 7.74 10.82
C GLY A 156 -1.31 6.32 11.37
N ILE A 157 -0.07 5.82 11.48
CA ILE A 157 0.21 4.47 11.98
C ILE A 157 -0.24 4.34 13.44
N LYS A 158 0.03 5.36 14.27
CA LYS A 158 -0.38 5.41 15.67
C LYS A 158 -1.89 5.36 15.80
N LEU A 159 -2.61 6.12 14.98
CA LEU A 159 -4.08 6.11 14.95
C LEU A 159 -4.63 4.74 14.53
N ALA A 160 -4.09 4.15 13.46
CA ALA A 160 -4.53 2.85 12.98
C ALA A 160 -4.29 1.73 14.01
N LYS A 161 -3.13 1.75 14.69
CA LYS A 161 -2.85 0.86 15.83
C LYS A 161 -3.86 1.04 16.95
N PHE A 162 -4.07 2.26 17.42
CA PHE A 162 -5.01 2.56 18.51
C PHE A 162 -6.44 2.13 18.16
N ILE A 163 -6.91 2.41 16.94
CA ILE A 163 -8.24 2.00 16.50
C ILE A 163 -8.32 0.48 16.39
N GLY A 164 -7.27 -0.20 15.91
CA GLY A 164 -7.19 -1.66 15.91
C GLY A 164 -7.29 -2.27 17.30
N GLU A 165 -6.71 -1.61 18.32
CA GLU A 165 -6.73 -2.07 19.72
C GLU A 165 -8.15 -2.10 20.32
N ILE A 166 -9.07 -1.28 19.82
CA ILE A 166 -10.49 -1.32 20.21
C ILE A 166 -11.12 -2.69 19.88
N GLY A 167 -10.61 -3.38 18.85
CA GLY A 167 -11.06 -4.71 18.44
C GLY A 167 -10.53 -5.87 19.27
N LEU A 168 -9.57 -5.64 20.18
CA LEU A 168 -8.99 -6.72 20.96
C LEU A 168 -10.05 -7.41 21.83
N ASN A 169 -10.02 -8.74 21.83
CA ASN A 169 -10.96 -9.60 22.54
C ASN A 169 -12.43 -9.50 22.09
N PHE A 170 -12.71 -8.84 20.95
CA PHE A 170 -14.04 -8.90 20.36
C PHE A 170 -14.32 -10.33 19.87
N GLU A 171 -15.48 -10.88 20.23
CA GLU A 171 -15.77 -12.31 20.05
C GLU A 171 -16.31 -12.66 18.65
N VAL A 172 -16.86 -11.68 17.92
CA VAL A 172 -17.48 -11.91 16.61
C VAL A 172 -16.50 -11.56 15.50
N TYR A 173 -15.85 -12.58 14.93
CA TYR A 173 -14.89 -12.44 13.84
C TYR A 173 -14.89 -13.65 12.91
N LYS A 174 -14.34 -13.46 11.70
CA LYS A 174 -13.93 -14.54 10.81
C LYS A 174 -12.44 -14.81 11.01
N ALA A 175 -12.08 -16.02 11.41
CA ALA A 175 -10.69 -16.44 11.52
C ALA A 175 -10.13 -16.87 10.15
N GLU A 176 -8.91 -16.44 9.84
CA GLU A 176 -8.09 -16.97 8.76
C GLU A 176 -6.72 -17.35 9.33
N THR A 177 -6.39 -18.64 9.27
CA THR A 177 -5.15 -19.19 9.85
C THR A 177 -4.19 -19.58 8.75
N TYR A 178 -2.93 -19.22 8.93
CA TYR A 178 -1.85 -19.48 8.00
C TYR A 178 -0.68 -20.12 8.73
N GLU A 179 -0.11 -21.15 8.11
CA GLU A 179 1.15 -21.79 8.53
C GLU A 179 2.23 -21.48 7.48
N TRP A 180 3.43 -21.15 7.95
CA TRP A 180 4.61 -20.99 7.11
C TRP A 180 5.79 -21.78 7.67
N LYS A 181 6.22 -22.80 6.93
CA LYS A 181 7.28 -23.74 7.32
C LYS A 181 8.67 -23.23 6.96
N SER A 182 9.70 -23.88 7.50
CA SER A 182 11.09 -23.57 7.16
C SER A 182 11.36 -23.84 5.67
N ILE A 183 12.40 -23.23 5.11
CA ILE A 183 12.65 -23.37 3.67
C ILE A 183 12.93 -24.81 3.23
N GLY A 184 13.61 -25.60 4.07
CA GLY A 184 13.89 -27.01 3.79
C GLY A 184 12.61 -27.84 3.74
N GLU A 185 11.69 -27.61 4.68
CA GLU A 185 10.38 -28.26 4.69
C GLU A 185 9.53 -27.82 3.50
N LYS A 186 9.49 -26.52 3.19
CA LYS A 186 8.76 -25.99 2.03
C LYS A 186 9.27 -26.57 0.71
N TYR A 187 10.57 -26.75 0.56
CA TYR A 187 11.15 -27.32 -0.65
C TYR A 187 10.73 -28.79 -0.86
N ALA A 188 10.61 -29.55 0.24
CA ALA A 188 10.11 -30.92 0.21
C ALA A 188 8.58 -30.98 0.08
N GLU A 189 7.87 -29.90 0.41
CA GLU A 189 6.43 -29.76 0.25
C GLU A 189 6.05 -29.69 -1.23
N TYR A 190 5.13 -30.52 -1.68
CA TYR A 190 4.62 -30.52 -3.06
C TYR A 190 5.72 -30.62 -4.15
N PRO A 191 6.54 -31.69 -4.15
CA PRO A 191 7.73 -31.78 -5.01
C PRO A 191 7.41 -31.77 -6.52
N SER A 192 6.17 -32.08 -6.90
CA SER A 192 5.70 -32.09 -8.29
C SER A 192 5.19 -30.73 -8.79
N LEU A 193 5.02 -29.74 -7.90
CA LEU A 193 4.52 -28.42 -8.28
C LEU A 193 5.70 -27.47 -8.57
N PRO A 194 5.53 -26.52 -9.52
CA PRO A 194 6.56 -25.53 -9.82
C PRO A 194 6.79 -24.64 -8.60
N LYS A 195 8.07 -24.43 -8.27
CA LYS A 195 8.48 -23.54 -7.17
C LYS A 195 8.44 -22.09 -7.64
N VAL A 196 7.61 -21.29 -6.99
CA VAL A 196 7.38 -19.89 -7.37
C VAL A 196 7.77 -18.96 -6.24
N VAL A 197 8.49 -17.89 -6.58
CA VAL A 197 8.80 -16.79 -5.66
C VAL A 197 8.05 -15.52 -6.07
N TYR A 198 7.88 -14.61 -5.12
CA TYR A 198 7.39 -13.26 -5.40
C TYR A 198 8.53 -12.27 -5.20
N VAL A 199 8.95 -11.60 -6.28
CA VAL A 199 9.84 -10.44 -6.16
C VAL A 199 8.99 -9.21 -5.90
N TYR A 200 9.02 -8.79 -4.65
CA TYR A 200 8.23 -7.67 -4.17
C TYR A 200 9.10 -6.40 -4.23
N ASN A 201 8.99 -5.67 -5.33
CA ASN A 201 9.62 -4.36 -5.42
C ASN A 201 8.89 -3.35 -4.53
N CYS A 202 9.65 -2.63 -3.70
CA CYS A 202 9.13 -1.54 -2.88
C CYS A 202 9.85 -0.24 -3.17
N MET A 203 9.11 0.87 -3.11
CA MET A 203 9.65 2.18 -3.41
C MET A 203 10.68 2.62 -2.35
N SER A 204 11.89 2.92 -2.83
CA SER A 204 13.01 3.46 -2.04
C SER A 204 13.79 4.51 -2.85
N GLN A 205 13.13 5.18 -3.80
CA GLN A 205 13.80 6.07 -4.77
C GLN A 205 13.48 7.53 -4.52
N GLY A 206 14.38 8.29 -3.89
CA GLY A 206 14.33 9.75 -3.84
C GLY A 206 13.79 10.32 -2.51
N LEU A 207 13.82 11.64 -2.36
CA LEU A 207 13.44 12.31 -1.11
C LEU A 207 11.93 12.09 -0.87
N LEU A 208 11.53 11.57 0.29
CA LEU A 208 10.13 11.28 0.68
C LEU A 208 9.47 10.11 -0.07
N HIS A 209 10.27 9.20 -0.61
CA HIS A 209 9.82 7.98 -1.30
C HIS A 209 10.33 6.77 -0.54
N ASP A 210 9.74 6.54 0.62
CA ASP A 210 10.26 5.64 1.65
C ASP A 210 9.27 4.55 1.99
N THR A 211 9.59 3.31 1.65
CA THR A 211 8.95 2.14 2.26
C THR A 211 9.74 1.70 3.48
N TYR A 212 9.07 1.39 4.58
CA TYR A 212 9.71 0.96 5.83
C TYR A 212 9.51 -0.53 6.03
N PHE A 213 10.59 -1.25 6.33
CA PHE A 213 10.57 -2.65 6.72
C PHE A 213 11.05 -2.78 8.16
N TYR A 214 10.20 -3.28 9.06
CA TYR A 214 10.44 -3.31 10.51
C TYR A 214 10.89 -1.93 11.06
N GLY A 215 10.17 -0.88 10.66
CA GLY A 215 10.47 0.51 11.05
C GLY A 215 11.74 1.11 10.44
N ARG A 216 12.54 0.34 9.68
CA ARG A 216 13.73 0.83 8.99
C ARG A 216 13.40 1.23 7.56
N ASP A 217 13.83 2.41 7.16
CA ASP A 217 13.79 2.84 5.76
C ASP A 217 14.53 1.82 4.87
N SER A 218 13.80 1.28 3.89
CA SER A 218 14.27 0.27 2.94
C SER A 218 15.43 0.72 2.05
N LYS A 219 15.67 2.03 1.90
CA LYS A 219 16.88 2.57 1.24
C LYS A 219 18.19 2.09 1.87
N HIS A 220 18.12 1.71 3.15
CA HIS A 220 19.29 1.29 3.92
C HIS A 220 19.47 -0.22 3.98
N ILE A 221 18.61 -1.00 3.30
CA ILE A 221 18.71 -2.46 3.26
C ILE A 221 18.98 -2.94 1.83
N VAL A 222 19.57 -4.11 1.72
CA VAL A 222 19.65 -4.86 0.46
C VAL A 222 18.44 -5.78 0.33
N PRO A 223 18.19 -6.36 -0.86
CA PRO A 223 17.09 -7.30 -1.01
C PRO A 223 17.15 -8.40 0.04
N SER A 224 15.99 -8.74 0.58
CA SER A 224 15.88 -9.61 1.76
C SER A 224 14.81 -10.67 1.54
N LEU A 225 15.03 -11.85 2.11
CA LEU A 225 14.03 -12.92 2.12
C LEU A 225 13.06 -12.67 3.27
N ILE A 226 11.77 -12.61 2.96
CA ILE A 226 10.71 -12.46 3.95
C ILE A 226 9.58 -13.45 3.66
N THR A 227 8.69 -13.62 4.63
CA THR A 227 7.51 -14.47 4.53
C THR A 227 6.26 -13.65 4.22
N PRO A 228 5.24 -14.24 3.58
CA PRO A 228 3.95 -13.56 3.40
C PRO A 228 3.26 -13.24 4.73
N LEU A 229 3.55 -13.99 5.80
CA LEU A 229 2.92 -13.77 7.10
C LEU A 229 3.42 -12.48 7.75
N GLU A 230 4.71 -12.15 7.61
CA GLU A 230 5.26 -10.88 8.09
C GLU A 230 4.59 -9.68 7.42
N VAL A 231 4.36 -9.75 6.10
CA VAL A 231 3.70 -8.70 5.33
C VAL A 231 2.25 -8.50 5.82
N MET A 232 1.50 -9.59 5.97
CA MET A 232 0.14 -9.55 6.53
C MET A 232 0.10 -9.13 8.01
N ASP A 233 1.24 -9.12 8.69
CA ASP A 233 1.32 -8.79 10.12
C ASP A 233 2.06 -7.47 10.38
N GLY A 234 2.10 -6.62 9.35
CA GLY A 234 2.48 -5.21 9.48
C GLY A 234 3.97 -4.92 9.37
N ALA A 235 4.81 -5.87 8.92
CA ALA A 235 6.24 -5.64 8.76
C ALA A 235 6.59 -4.51 7.78
N ILE A 236 5.70 -4.21 6.83
CA ILE A 236 5.93 -3.21 5.79
C ILE A 236 4.92 -2.07 5.94
N VAL A 237 5.43 -0.85 5.95
CA VAL A 237 4.64 0.39 6.08
C VAL A 237 5.03 1.37 4.98
N SER A 238 4.04 2.03 4.39
CA SER A 238 4.26 3.04 3.37
C SER A 238 4.61 4.39 3.98
N GLY A 239 5.64 5.02 3.45
CA GLY A 239 5.96 6.43 3.65
C GLY A 239 6.06 7.19 2.33
N ASN A 240 5.57 6.60 1.23
CA ASN A 240 5.74 7.15 -0.12
C ASN A 240 4.95 8.47 -0.32
N CYS A 241 5.58 9.45 -0.96
CA CYS A 241 4.98 10.72 -1.41
C CYS A 241 5.05 10.90 -2.94
N VAL A 242 4.57 9.93 -3.71
CA VAL A 242 4.60 9.98 -5.19
C VAL A 242 3.55 9.08 -5.80
N SER A 243 3.10 9.45 -7.00
CA SER A 243 2.32 8.63 -7.92
C SER A 243 1.12 7.94 -7.27
N PRO A 244 0.06 8.69 -6.91
CA PRO A 244 -0.99 8.17 -6.04
C PRO A 244 -1.74 7.00 -6.68
N GLY A 245 -1.89 6.96 -8.00
CA GLY A 245 -2.51 5.85 -8.72
C GLY A 245 -1.76 4.52 -8.62
N SER A 246 -0.41 4.54 -8.67
CA SER A 246 0.43 3.33 -8.53
C SER A 246 1.00 3.12 -7.13
N LYS A 247 0.75 4.04 -6.19
CA LYS A 247 1.25 3.98 -4.81
C LYS A 247 0.79 2.70 -4.11
N THR A 248 1.71 2.07 -3.36
CA THR A 248 1.35 1.08 -2.35
C THR A 248 1.18 1.80 -1.01
N THR A 249 -0.07 1.87 -0.53
CA THR A 249 -0.37 2.36 0.81
C THR A 249 -0.09 1.27 1.83
N THR A 250 -0.06 1.60 3.12
CA THR A 250 0.06 0.58 4.17
C THR A 250 -1.10 -0.43 4.11
N TYR A 251 -2.30 0.00 3.72
CA TYR A 251 -3.43 -0.89 3.47
C TYR A 251 -3.12 -1.89 2.35
N HIS A 252 -2.51 -1.45 1.24
CA HIS A 252 -2.11 -2.34 0.15
C HIS A 252 -1.05 -3.35 0.61
N HIS A 253 -0.03 -2.92 1.37
CA HIS A 253 0.96 -3.86 1.94
C HIS A 253 0.27 -4.93 2.81
N LEU A 254 -0.58 -4.52 3.74
CA LEU A 254 -1.33 -5.40 4.65
C LEU A 254 -2.30 -6.36 3.91
N ASN A 255 -2.73 -6.00 2.71
CA ASN A 255 -3.73 -6.70 1.90
C ASN A 255 -3.23 -7.02 0.48
N ASN A 256 -1.93 -7.28 0.33
CA ASN A 256 -1.28 -7.46 -0.97
C ASN A 256 -1.95 -8.60 -1.78
N ALA A 257 -2.51 -8.24 -2.94
CA ALA A 257 -3.31 -9.17 -3.73
C ALA A 257 -2.49 -10.33 -4.33
N VAL A 258 -1.22 -10.07 -4.70
CA VAL A 258 -0.31 -11.13 -5.19
C VAL A 258 -0.06 -12.18 -4.10
N ILE A 259 0.24 -11.74 -2.88
CA ILE A 259 0.46 -12.65 -1.73
C ILE A 259 -0.79 -13.48 -1.47
N LYS A 260 -1.97 -12.85 -1.46
CA LYS A 260 -3.25 -13.53 -1.25
C LYS A 260 -3.49 -14.64 -2.27
N GLU A 261 -3.29 -14.36 -3.56
CA GLU A 261 -3.49 -15.36 -4.61
C GLU A 261 -2.41 -16.44 -4.62
N LEU A 262 -1.15 -16.10 -4.33
CA LEU A 262 -0.07 -17.09 -4.17
C LEU A 262 -0.35 -18.06 -3.03
N LEU A 263 -0.84 -17.56 -1.88
CA LEU A 263 -1.26 -18.43 -0.76
C LEU A 263 -2.47 -19.29 -1.13
N ASN A 264 -3.44 -18.76 -1.89
CA ASN A 264 -4.60 -19.53 -2.35
C ASN A 264 -4.22 -20.67 -3.31
N LYS A 265 -3.23 -20.43 -4.18
CA LYS A 265 -2.73 -21.39 -5.18
C LYS A 265 -1.64 -22.34 -4.65
N HIS A 266 -1.06 -22.03 -3.49
CA HIS A 266 -0.04 -22.85 -2.84
C HIS A 266 -0.56 -24.27 -2.55
N GLY A 267 0.22 -25.29 -2.95
CA GLY A 267 -0.13 -26.70 -2.76
C GLY A 267 -1.19 -27.23 -3.74
N LYS A 268 -1.71 -26.37 -4.64
CA LYS A 268 -2.70 -26.73 -5.66
C LYS A 268 -2.12 -26.61 -7.06
N GLU A 269 -1.59 -25.44 -7.38
CA GLU A 269 -1.06 -25.11 -8.72
C GLU A 269 0.45 -24.83 -8.68
N LEU A 270 0.95 -24.35 -7.54
CA LEU A 270 2.36 -23.99 -7.35
C LEU A 270 2.82 -24.25 -5.91
N ASN A 271 4.12 -24.32 -5.72
CA ASN A 271 4.75 -24.26 -4.40
C ASN A 271 5.29 -22.84 -4.17
N PHE A 272 4.59 -22.03 -3.36
CA PHE A 272 5.02 -20.67 -3.06
C PHE A 272 6.17 -20.70 -2.05
N MET A 273 7.36 -20.32 -2.50
CA MET A 273 8.62 -20.46 -1.75
C MET A 273 8.96 -19.26 -0.85
N GLY A 274 8.27 -18.13 -1.02
CA GLY A 274 8.48 -16.93 -0.22
C GLY A 274 8.68 -15.67 -1.06
N ILE A 275 9.04 -14.59 -0.38
CA ILE A 275 9.11 -13.26 -0.95
C ILE A 275 10.56 -12.78 -0.94
N ILE A 276 10.98 -12.18 -2.05
CA ILE A 276 12.20 -11.42 -2.17
C ILE A 276 11.79 -9.94 -2.13
N LEU A 277 11.91 -9.31 -0.96
CA LEU A 277 11.68 -7.88 -0.82
C LEU A 277 12.84 -7.15 -1.48
N ASN A 278 12.55 -6.33 -2.49
CA ASN A 278 13.55 -5.67 -3.33
C ASN A 278 13.37 -4.14 -3.27
N PRO A 279 14.19 -3.44 -2.48
CA PRO A 279 14.20 -1.97 -2.47
C PRO A 279 14.59 -1.41 -3.84
N LEU A 280 13.77 -0.52 -4.39
CA LEU A 280 14.00 0.15 -5.66
C LEU A 280 14.99 1.29 -5.46
N MET A 281 16.09 1.33 -6.22
CA MET A 281 17.19 2.27 -5.96
C MET A 281 17.34 3.34 -7.03
N ILE A 282 17.78 4.55 -6.65
CA ILE A 282 17.93 5.67 -7.58
C ILE A 282 19.04 5.38 -8.59
N THR A 283 20.21 4.95 -8.10
CA THR A 283 21.42 4.86 -8.92
C THR A 283 21.51 3.52 -9.64
N LEU A 284 21.92 3.55 -10.91
CA LEU A 284 22.04 2.36 -11.75
C LEU A 284 22.93 1.26 -11.13
N LYS A 285 24.02 1.65 -10.45
CA LYS A 285 24.92 0.73 -9.73
C LYS A 285 24.14 -0.09 -8.68
N GLU A 286 23.26 0.57 -7.95
CA GLU A 286 22.49 -0.07 -6.89
C GLU A 286 21.32 -0.89 -7.44
N LYS A 287 20.69 -0.44 -8.53
CA LYS A 287 19.71 -1.26 -9.28
C LYS A 287 20.32 -2.60 -9.69
N TYR A 288 21.49 -2.58 -10.33
CA TYR A 288 22.18 -3.82 -10.73
C TYR A 288 22.59 -4.70 -9.53
N ARG A 289 23.04 -4.10 -8.42
CA ARG A 289 23.30 -4.85 -7.18
C ARG A 289 22.03 -5.58 -6.71
N ASN A 290 20.93 -4.86 -6.62
CA ASN A 290 19.68 -5.37 -6.07
C ASN A 290 19.06 -6.43 -7.00
N CYS A 291 19.08 -6.22 -8.33
CA CYS A 291 18.67 -7.22 -9.32
C CYS A 291 19.52 -8.51 -9.23
N MET A 292 20.85 -8.38 -9.09
CA MET A 292 21.75 -9.51 -8.92
C MET A 292 21.47 -10.30 -7.63
N LEU A 293 21.24 -9.60 -6.51
CA LEU A 293 20.91 -10.23 -5.23
C LEU A 293 19.54 -10.92 -5.30
N SER A 294 18.54 -10.30 -5.92
CA SER A 294 17.22 -10.91 -6.14
C SER A 294 17.32 -12.21 -6.95
N LEU A 295 18.10 -12.23 -8.03
CA LEU A 295 18.39 -13.46 -8.78
C LEU A 295 19.07 -14.52 -7.90
N LYS A 296 20.07 -14.12 -7.11
CA LYS A 296 20.78 -15.03 -6.19
C LYS A 296 19.79 -15.68 -5.22
N TYR A 297 18.90 -14.90 -4.61
CA TYR A 297 17.90 -15.42 -3.69
C TYR A 297 16.88 -16.34 -4.38
N ALA A 298 16.38 -15.98 -5.55
CA ALA A 298 15.49 -16.86 -6.33
C ALA A 298 16.15 -18.22 -6.60
N LYS A 299 17.44 -18.24 -6.98
CA LYS A 299 18.21 -19.49 -7.16
C LYS A 299 18.40 -20.27 -5.85
N MET A 300 18.70 -19.59 -4.75
CA MET A 300 18.84 -20.22 -3.43
C MET A 300 17.54 -20.89 -2.96
N LEU A 301 16.40 -20.31 -3.30
CA LEU A 301 15.07 -20.88 -3.03
C LEU A 301 14.68 -22.00 -4.02
N GLY A 302 15.47 -22.23 -5.07
CA GLY A 302 15.18 -23.19 -6.12
C GLY A 302 13.98 -22.81 -6.98
N ALA A 303 13.75 -21.51 -7.19
CA ALA A 303 12.62 -21.02 -7.96
C ALA A 303 12.69 -21.44 -9.43
N GLU A 304 11.54 -21.82 -9.98
CA GLU A 304 11.30 -22.15 -11.38
C GLU A 304 10.47 -21.05 -12.06
N GLY A 305 9.68 -20.31 -11.26
CA GLY A 305 8.97 -19.12 -11.69
C GLY A 305 9.05 -17.97 -10.67
N ALA A 306 8.83 -16.75 -11.13
CA ALA A 306 8.77 -15.55 -10.33
C ALA A 306 7.66 -14.61 -10.79
N ILE A 307 6.85 -14.13 -9.85
CA ILE A 307 5.97 -12.97 -10.08
C ILE A 307 6.74 -11.73 -9.64
N ILE A 308 6.69 -10.65 -10.41
CA ILE A 308 7.35 -9.38 -10.08
C ILE A 308 6.32 -8.26 -10.13
N SER A 309 6.00 -7.66 -8.98
CA SER A 309 5.18 -6.44 -8.96
C SER A 309 6.08 -5.22 -8.99
N GLN A 310 5.72 -4.20 -9.76
CA GLN A 310 6.35 -2.89 -9.68
C GLN A 310 5.79 -2.07 -8.50
N GLU A 311 6.47 -0.99 -8.14
CA GLU A 311 5.90 0.13 -7.40
C GLU A 311 6.40 1.44 -8.00
N GLY A 312 5.50 2.42 -8.15
CA GLY A 312 5.77 3.68 -8.84
C GLY A 312 6.02 3.51 -10.34
N PHE A 313 6.45 4.59 -11.00
CA PHE A 313 6.66 4.64 -12.45
C PHE A 313 7.91 5.45 -12.83
N GLY A 314 8.39 5.31 -14.07
CA GLY A 314 9.57 6.00 -14.56
C GLY A 314 10.83 5.23 -14.22
N ASN A 315 11.69 5.80 -13.36
CA ASN A 315 12.97 5.20 -12.95
C ASN A 315 12.86 3.78 -12.33
N PRO A 316 11.80 3.41 -11.57
CA PRO A 316 11.55 2.03 -11.13
C PRO A 316 11.41 1.00 -12.25
N THR A 317 11.00 1.40 -13.46
CA THR A 317 10.78 0.48 -14.58
C THR A 317 12.07 -0.26 -14.97
N THR A 318 13.22 0.40 -14.85
CA THR A 318 14.52 -0.25 -15.09
C THR A 318 14.81 -1.36 -14.07
N ASP A 319 14.48 -1.19 -12.78
CA ASP A 319 14.64 -2.27 -11.80
C ASP A 319 13.76 -3.47 -12.16
N LEU A 320 12.51 -3.22 -12.57
CA LEU A 320 11.57 -4.26 -13.01
C LEU A 320 12.13 -5.05 -14.20
N MET A 321 12.54 -4.34 -15.26
CA MET A 321 12.99 -4.95 -16.51
C MET A 321 14.32 -5.68 -16.36
N VAL A 322 15.28 -5.10 -15.63
CA VAL A 322 16.57 -5.75 -15.37
C VAL A 322 16.39 -6.99 -14.51
N THR A 323 15.53 -6.94 -13.48
CA THR A 323 15.22 -8.13 -12.66
C THR A 323 14.57 -9.23 -13.50
N CYS A 324 13.58 -8.88 -14.33
CA CYS A 324 12.94 -9.79 -15.27
C CYS A 324 13.97 -10.46 -16.18
N GLN A 325 14.84 -9.67 -16.82
CA GLN A 325 15.87 -10.17 -17.72
C GLN A 325 16.84 -11.13 -17.01
N TYR A 326 17.27 -10.81 -15.79
CA TYR A 326 18.21 -11.64 -15.03
C TYR A 326 17.62 -13.00 -14.66
N LEU A 327 16.34 -13.02 -14.26
CA LEU A 327 15.61 -14.24 -13.94
C LEU A 327 15.37 -15.11 -15.18
N GLU A 328 14.86 -14.53 -16.27
CA GLU A 328 14.59 -15.26 -17.52
C GLU A 328 15.87 -15.84 -18.14
N LYS A 329 16.97 -15.08 -18.18
CA LYS A 329 18.28 -15.58 -18.65
C LYS A 329 18.83 -16.73 -17.80
N ALA A 330 18.39 -16.83 -16.54
CA ALA A 330 18.74 -17.92 -15.65
C ALA A 330 17.76 -19.10 -15.70
N GLY A 331 16.76 -19.06 -16.60
CA GLY A 331 15.76 -20.11 -16.75
C GLY A 331 14.59 -20.04 -15.76
N ILE A 332 14.46 -18.95 -14.99
CA ILE A 332 13.34 -18.71 -14.07
C ILE A 332 12.28 -17.90 -14.80
N LYS A 333 11.09 -18.46 -14.99
CA LYS A 333 10.03 -17.82 -15.78
C LYS A 333 9.36 -16.67 -15.04
N THR A 334 9.17 -15.53 -15.70
CA THR A 334 8.66 -14.33 -15.06
C THR A 334 7.28 -13.92 -15.57
N VAL A 335 6.47 -13.42 -14.64
CA VAL A 335 5.28 -12.61 -14.95
C VAL A 335 5.47 -11.28 -14.24
N ILE A 336 5.39 -10.17 -14.98
CA ILE A 336 5.50 -8.83 -14.40
C ILE A 336 4.12 -8.17 -14.31
N ILE A 337 3.90 -7.40 -13.24
CA ILE A 337 2.71 -6.57 -13.04
C ILE A 337 3.17 -5.11 -13.05
N THR A 338 2.66 -4.32 -14.00
CA THR A 338 3.01 -2.92 -14.22
C THR A 338 1.80 -2.13 -14.74
N ASN A 339 1.93 -0.81 -14.87
CA ASN A 339 0.96 0.07 -15.53
C ASN A 339 1.54 0.56 -16.85
N GLU A 340 0.69 1.25 -17.61
CA GLU A 340 1.09 1.93 -18.84
C GLU A 340 1.03 3.45 -18.61
N ASP A 341 2.01 4.20 -19.12
CA ASP A 341 1.90 5.66 -19.27
C ASP A 341 1.90 5.98 -20.77
N ALA A 342 0.80 5.58 -21.42
CA ALA A 342 0.65 5.67 -22.87
C ALA A 342 0.12 7.04 -23.34
N GLY A 343 0.15 8.07 -22.49
CA GLY A 343 -0.43 9.37 -22.77
C GLY A 343 -1.96 9.37 -22.73
N ILE A 344 -2.57 10.55 -22.82
CA ILE A 344 -4.04 10.72 -22.65
C ILE A 344 -4.82 9.94 -23.72
N ASP A 345 -4.27 9.81 -24.92
CA ASP A 345 -4.85 9.10 -26.07
C ASP A 345 -4.46 7.62 -26.16
N GLY A 346 -3.55 7.16 -25.30
CA GLY A 346 -3.05 5.78 -25.29
C GLY A 346 -2.09 5.43 -26.44
N MET A 347 -1.52 6.43 -27.13
CA MET A 347 -0.68 6.22 -28.32
C MET A 347 0.83 6.37 -28.06
N SER A 348 1.23 6.78 -26.86
CA SER A 348 2.65 6.91 -26.49
C SER A 348 3.26 5.55 -26.13
N GLU A 349 4.59 5.46 -26.18
CA GLU A 349 5.33 4.29 -25.68
C GLU A 349 4.99 4.04 -24.21
N SER A 350 4.29 2.95 -23.92
CA SER A 350 3.70 2.70 -22.60
C SER A 350 4.72 2.52 -21.47
N LEU A 351 5.94 2.09 -21.79
CA LEU A 351 6.97 1.74 -20.81
C LEU A 351 8.29 2.49 -21.10
N PRO A 352 8.91 3.15 -20.11
CA PRO A 352 10.16 3.88 -20.30
C PRO A 352 11.37 2.99 -20.59
N ASP A 353 11.29 1.71 -20.20
CA ASP A 353 12.33 0.71 -20.37
C ASP A 353 11.67 -0.63 -20.68
N SER A 354 12.30 -1.44 -21.53
CA SER A 354 11.79 -2.75 -21.91
C SER A 354 12.93 -3.69 -22.26
N VAL A 355 12.70 -4.98 -22.03
CA VAL A 355 13.64 -6.05 -22.37
C VAL A 355 12.92 -7.13 -23.15
N THR A 356 13.60 -7.74 -24.12
CA THR A 356 13.00 -8.77 -24.97
C THR A 356 12.56 -10.02 -24.20
N GLU A 357 13.14 -10.23 -23.01
CA GLU A 357 12.85 -11.33 -22.10
C GLU A 357 11.50 -11.19 -21.37
N ALA A 358 10.94 -9.98 -21.26
CA ALA A 358 9.63 -9.77 -20.64
C ALA A 358 8.53 -10.28 -21.58
N LYS A 359 8.12 -11.54 -21.39
CA LYS A 359 7.13 -12.21 -22.26
C LYS A 359 5.71 -12.24 -21.69
N ALA A 360 5.55 -12.17 -20.37
CA ALA A 360 4.24 -12.17 -19.72
C ALA A 360 4.11 -10.89 -18.87
N ILE A 361 3.24 -9.98 -19.31
CA ILE A 361 3.02 -8.67 -18.70
C ILE A 361 1.53 -8.55 -18.39
N VAL A 362 1.22 -8.26 -17.12
CA VAL A 362 -0.12 -7.88 -16.67
C VAL A 362 -0.13 -6.38 -16.49
N SER A 363 -0.97 -5.68 -17.26
CA SER A 363 -1.16 -4.24 -17.16
C SER A 363 -2.28 -3.91 -16.19
N THR A 364 -2.06 -2.94 -15.31
CA THR A 364 -3.09 -2.34 -14.44
C THR A 364 -3.76 -1.12 -15.08
N GLY A 365 -3.55 -0.90 -16.38
CA GLY A 365 -4.19 0.15 -17.16
C GLY A 365 -3.30 1.37 -17.42
N ASN A 366 -3.83 2.30 -18.23
CA ASN A 366 -3.17 3.55 -18.59
C ASN A 366 -3.36 4.62 -17.50
N SER A 367 -2.27 5.09 -16.91
CA SER A 367 -2.22 6.16 -15.92
C SER A 367 -2.80 7.48 -16.42
N ASN A 368 -2.51 7.82 -17.69
CA ASN A 368 -2.67 9.19 -18.19
C ASN A 368 -4.06 9.48 -18.76
N ALA A 369 -4.92 8.47 -18.86
CA ALA A 369 -6.29 8.71 -19.32
C ALA A 369 -6.98 9.70 -18.37
N THR A 370 -7.63 10.71 -18.95
CA THR A 370 -8.28 11.76 -18.17
C THR A 370 -9.70 11.37 -17.79
N ILE A 371 -10.13 11.89 -16.65
CA ILE A 371 -11.46 11.69 -16.10
C ILE A 371 -12.00 13.01 -15.57
N MET A 372 -13.27 13.28 -15.88
CA MET A 372 -14.00 14.40 -15.33
C MET A 372 -14.76 13.93 -14.09
N LEU A 373 -14.33 14.38 -12.92
CA LEU A 373 -14.95 14.07 -11.64
C LEU A 373 -16.03 15.12 -11.31
N PRO A 374 -17.19 14.70 -10.80
CA PRO A 374 -18.26 15.62 -10.44
C PRO A 374 -17.84 16.53 -9.27
N LYS A 375 -18.56 17.65 -9.14
CA LYS A 375 -18.56 18.45 -7.92
C LYS A 375 -19.20 17.63 -6.80
N VAL A 376 -18.63 17.70 -5.60
CA VAL A 376 -19.14 17.02 -4.40
C VAL A 376 -19.65 18.04 -3.38
N ASP A 377 -20.51 17.61 -2.47
CA ASP A 377 -21.05 18.45 -1.40
C ASP A 377 -20.01 18.76 -0.32
N LYS A 378 -19.08 17.83 -0.06
CA LYS A 378 -18.09 17.95 1.01
C LYS A 378 -16.69 17.58 0.55
N ILE A 379 -15.72 18.37 0.97
CA ILE A 379 -14.29 18.10 0.80
C ILE A 379 -13.66 17.97 2.18
N ILE A 380 -12.89 16.90 2.39
CA ILE A 380 -12.06 16.71 3.57
C ILE A 380 -10.59 16.88 3.14
N GLY A 381 -9.87 17.80 3.79
CA GLY A 381 -8.50 18.18 3.44
C GLY A 381 -8.42 19.53 2.69
N ARG A 382 -7.60 19.64 1.63
CA ARG A 382 -7.20 20.87 0.95
C ARG A 382 -7.38 20.78 -0.59
N LEU A 383 -8.56 21.14 -1.10
CA LEU A 383 -8.86 21.15 -2.54
C LEU A 383 -7.79 21.81 -3.43
N PRO A 384 -7.22 22.98 -3.08
CA PRO A 384 -6.25 23.65 -3.95
C PRO A 384 -4.98 22.84 -4.24
N GLU A 385 -4.67 21.82 -3.43
CA GLU A 385 -3.52 20.93 -3.67
C GLU A 385 -3.70 20.04 -4.89
N ILE A 386 -4.92 19.94 -5.47
CA ILE A 386 -5.16 19.16 -6.69
C ILE A 386 -4.27 19.60 -7.86
N VAL A 387 -3.90 20.88 -7.93
CA VAL A 387 -3.03 21.41 -8.99
C VAL A 387 -1.61 20.86 -8.89
N LYS A 388 -1.24 20.28 -7.74
CA LYS A 388 0.07 19.66 -7.47
C LYS A 388 0.00 18.14 -7.46
N THR A 389 -1.18 17.54 -7.50
CA THR A 389 -1.38 16.08 -7.63
C THR A 389 -0.83 15.60 -8.97
N THR A 390 -0.23 14.40 -9.05
CA THR A 390 0.17 13.85 -10.35
C THR A 390 -1.08 13.65 -11.21
N GLY A 391 -1.05 14.14 -12.44
CA GLY A 391 -2.21 14.14 -13.31
C GLY A 391 -3.18 15.30 -13.05
N GLY A 392 -2.89 16.17 -12.09
CA GLY A 392 -3.56 17.45 -11.87
C GLY A 392 -2.71 18.62 -12.38
N ASN A 393 -3.35 19.75 -12.62
CA ASN A 393 -2.70 20.99 -13.05
C ASN A 393 -3.57 22.22 -12.70
N VAL A 394 -3.12 23.42 -13.07
CA VAL A 394 -3.83 24.69 -12.77
C VAL A 394 -5.23 24.78 -13.39
N GLU A 395 -5.49 24.02 -14.44
CA GLU A 395 -6.78 23.92 -15.13
C GLU A 395 -7.61 22.72 -14.63
N SER A 396 -7.16 22.00 -13.60
CA SER A 396 -7.93 20.86 -13.07
C SER A 396 -9.27 21.29 -12.49
N ILE A 397 -9.35 22.43 -11.80
CA ILE A 397 -10.60 22.93 -11.23
C ILE A 397 -11.39 23.65 -12.32
N GLN A 398 -12.56 23.11 -12.68
CA GLN A 398 -13.45 23.72 -13.65
C GLN A 398 -14.30 24.83 -13.02
N ASP A 399 -14.81 25.76 -13.84
CA ASP A 399 -15.66 26.87 -13.38
C ASP A 399 -16.94 26.42 -12.65
N ASP A 400 -17.45 25.22 -12.98
CA ASP A 400 -18.63 24.64 -12.35
C ASP A 400 -18.32 23.78 -11.11
N GLY A 401 -17.05 23.71 -10.70
CA GLY A 401 -16.57 22.96 -9.54
C GLY A 401 -16.29 21.48 -9.79
N ARG A 402 -16.40 20.99 -11.04
CA ARG A 402 -15.87 19.68 -11.43
C ARG A 402 -14.33 19.68 -11.42
N LEU A 403 -13.74 18.49 -11.38
CA LEU A 403 -12.29 18.31 -11.51
C LEU A 403 -11.94 17.49 -12.75
N LEU A 404 -11.08 18.02 -13.62
CA LEU A 404 -10.43 17.27 -14.69
C LEU A 404 -9.04 16.84 -14.23
N VAL A 405 -8.82 15.53 -14.15
CA VAL A 405 -7.57 14.93 -13.68
C VAL A 405 -7.24 13.69 -14.50
N GLU A 406 -5.99 13.24 -14.49
CA GLU A 406 -5.65 11.89 -14.95
C GLU A 406 -6.06 10.85 -13.90
N ILE A 407 -6.33 9.61 -14.33
CA ILE A 407 -6.60 8.47 -13.44
C ILE A 407 -5.46 8.29 -12.42
N HIS A 408 -4.23 8.63 -12.81
CA HIS A 408 -3.06 8.61 -11.93
C HIS A 408 -3.20 9.47 -10.67
N GLY A 409 -4.07 10.49 -10.68
CA GLY A 409 -4.38 11.35 -9.53
C GLY A 409 -5.30 10.72 -8.48
N ILE A 410 -5.92 9.59 -8.81
CA ILE A 410 -6.84 8.86 -7.91
C ILE A 410 -6.05 7.82 -7.11
N MET A 411 -6.20 7.84 -5.79
CA MET A 411 -5.41 6.99 -4.88
C MET A 411 -5.64 5.50 -5.15
N GLY A 412 -4.58 4.78 -5.49
CA GLY A 412 -4.57 3.34 -5.76
C GLY A 412 -5.25 2.91 -7.06
N SER A 413 -5.58 3.84 -7.96
CA SER A 413 -6.39 3.57 -9.15
C SER A 413 -5.86 2.49 -10.07
N HIS A 414 -4.53 2.34 -10.16
CA HIS A 414 -3.85 1.33 -10.95
C HIS A 414 -2.71 0.72 -10.15
N ASN A 415 -2.96 0.41 -8.86
CA ASN A 415 -1.96 -0.16 -7.96
C ASN A 415 -1.30 -1.42 -8.56
N LEU A 416 0.03 -1.46 -8.49
CA LEU A 416 0.88 -2.42 -9.21
C LEU A 416 1.03 -3.77 -8.51
N GLN A 417 0.31 -4.01 -7.42
CA GLN A 417 0.18 -5.32 -6.78
C GLN A 417 -1.15 -6.01 -7.14
N GLY A 418 -1.94 -5.41 -8.03
CA GLY A 418 -3.24 -5.95 -8.44
C GLY A 418 -4.39 -5.60 -7.51
N ASN A 419 -4.17 -4.71 -6.53
CA ASN A 419 -5.22 -4.14 -5.68
C ASN A 419 -5.98 -3.00 -6.40
N THR A 420 -6.46 -3.28 -7.62
CA THR A 420 -7.17 -2.32 -8.49
C THR A 420 -8.35 -3.00 -9.19
N HIS A 421 -9.29 -2.20 -9.68
CA HIS A 421 -10.38 -2.64 -10.55
C HIS A 421 -10.01 -2.68 -12.03
N LEU A 422 -8.84 -2.13 -12.41
CA LEU A 422 -8.34 -2.11 -13.77
C LEU A 422 -7.45 -3.33 -14.05
N SER A 423 -7.66 -3.98 -15.20
CA SER A 423 -6.72 -4.98 -15.69
C SER A 423 -6.82 -5.17 -17.20
N ALA A 424 -5.67 -5.38 -17.84
CA ALA A 424 -5.55 -5.90 -19.20
C ALA A 424 -4.40 -6.93 -19.23
N MET A 425 -4.58 -8.01 -20.00
CA MET A 425 -3.62 -9.10 -20.08
C MET A 425 -3.28 -9.42 -21.53
N THR A 426 -1.99 -9.46 -21.84
CA THR A 426 -1.47 -10.00 -23.11
C THR A 426 -0.73 -11.29 -22.79
N ILE A 427 -1.15 -12.40 -23.40
CA ILE A 427 -0.58 -13.75 -23.23
C ILE A 427 0.28 -14.10 -24.45
#